data_AF-A0A5C4J970-F1
#
_entry.id   AF-A0A5C4J970-F1
#
_cell.length_a   1.000
_cell.length_b   1.000
_cell.length_c   1.000
_cell.angle_alpha   90.00
_cell.angle_beta   90.00
_cell.angle_gamma   90.00
#
_symmetry.space_group_name_H-M   'P 1'
#
loop_
_entity.id
_entity.type
_entity.pdbx_description
1 polymer ?
#
loop_
_entity_poly.entity_id
_entity_poly.type
_entity_poly.pdbx_seq_one_letter_code
_entity_poly.pdbx_strand_id
1 'polypeptide(L)'
;MLYGGVLLAISMGGRTLYGVPYLGWTAATVLVMAAGLALTTVREWGRRLPPSVVSAGLWTTVALALAGSVFVLLNLIELVVDGTVRDREGHPDWDGFGQRLGFAAVAALFLATALSWRHRTRNTCPRCGRAAHPPGSVAAVARPAPPASRRIHRIARLGGLAVVPYYTCHLLRFADTPPFRGGDLAAPGDLFIPAFVLGTALPAEFLLQGLVREWGMIFPRWTRWLSGRRVPRLLPITPVWLIAPTLASYGTGACIYLLLQFTGVLDMDGSPAEYLLGCSAAIGFAGYGWSLAIAGVSYQRRTRPRCVQTGNPHIGDEHARLS
;
A
#
# COMPACT_ATOMS: atom_id res chain seq x y z
N MET A 1 16.35 -21.47 -6.62
CA MET A 1 16.22 -22.90 -6.27
C MET A 1 15.19 -23.09 -5.17
N LEU A 2 15.41 -22.60 -3.93
CA LEU A 2 14.38 -22.67 -2.85
C LEU A 2 13.02 -22.01 -3.21
N TYR A 3 13.03 -20.93 -3.99
CA TYR A 3 11.81 -20.26 -4.49
C TYR A 3 10.93 -21.12 -5.40
N GLY A 4 11.55 -21.94 -6.25
CA GLY A 4 10.81 -22.79 -7.18
C GLY A 4 10.14 -23.96 -6.45
N GLY A 5 10.79 -24.52 -5.42
CA GLY A 5 10.29 -25.67 -4.68
C GLY A 5 9.03 -25.37 -3.86
N VAL A 6 8.98 -24.24 -3.16
CA VAL A 6 7.80 -23.84 -2.35
C VAL A 6 6.59 -23.56 -3.24
N LEU A 7 6.80 -22.98 -4.42
CA LEU A 7 5.71 -22.59 -5.33
C LEU A 7 5.24 -23.77 -6.20
N LEU A 8 6.14 -24.70 -6.54
CA LEU A 8 5.79 -25.97 -7.15
C LEU A 8 4.91 -26.81 -6.20
N ALA A 9 5.25 -26.85 -4.91
CA ALA A 9 4.45 -27.54 -3.89
C ALA A 9 3.02 -26.95 -3.76
N ILE A 10 2.88 -25.62 -3.83
CA ILE A 10 1.56 -24.95 -3.82
C ILE A 10 0.78 -25.26 -5.10
N SER A 11 1.44 -25.31 -6.27
CA SER A 11 0.77 -25.68 -7.54
C SER A 11 0.38 -27.16 -7.63
N MET A 12 1.11 -28.04 -6.93
CA MET A 12 0.81 -29.48 -6.87
C MET A 12 -0.29 -29.83 -5.85
N GLY A 13 -0.77 -28.87 -5.06
CA GLY A 13 -1.87 -29.04 -4.11
C GLY A 13 -3.26 -29.26 -4.74
N GLY A 14 -3.37 -29.23 -6.07
CA GLY A 14 -4.54 -29.76 -6.80
C GLY A 14 -5.83 -28.94 -6.74
N ARG A 15 -5.80 -27.70 -6.24
CA ARG A 15 -6.98 -26.82 -6.23
C ARG A 15 -6.79 -25.59 -7.12
N THR A 16 -7.91 -25.19 -7.71
CA THR A 16 -8.02 -24.14 -8.72
C THR A 16 -7.85 -22.76 -8.10
N LEU A 17 -7.03 -21.90 -8.74
CA LEU A 17 -6.96 -20.48 -8.40
C LEU A 17 -8.29 -19.84 -8.86
N TYR A 18 -9.16 -19.46 -7.93
CA TYR A 18 -10.51 -18.94 -8.22
C TYR A 18 -11.43 -19.90 -9.02
N GLY A 19 -11.34 -21.22 -8.82
CA GLY A 19 -12.23 -22.13 -9.55
C GLY A 19 -11.79 -22.43 -10.99
N VAL A 20 -10.73 -21.79 -11.50
CA VAL A 20 -10.27 -21.96 -12.89
C VAL A 20 -9.07 -22.93 -12.97
N PRO A 21 -9.20 -24.12 -13.59
CA PRO A 21 -8.19 -25.18 -13.57
C PRO A 21 -6.88 -24.92 -14.35
N TYR A 22 -6.68 -23.73 -14.92
CA TYR A 22 -5.51 -23.41 -15.76
C TYR A 22 -4.60 -22.32 -15.19
N LEU A 23 -4.96 -21.68 -14.07
CA LEU A 23 -4.14 -20.61 -13.49
C LEU A 23 -2.88 -21.10 -12.74
N GLY A 24 -2.83 -22.36 -12.32
CA GLY A 24 -1.64 -22.91 -11.65
C GLY A 24 -0.41 -22.93 -12.57
N TRP A 25 -0.59 -23.37 -13.82
CA TRP A 25 0.49 -23.44 -14.82
C TRP A 25 0.94 -22.06 -15.31
N THR A 26 0.01 -21.11 -15.45
CA THR A 26 0.37 -19.73 -15.79
C THR A 26 1.14 -19.07 -14.65
N ALA A 27 0.72 -19.28 -13.39
CA ALA A 27 1.47 -18.82 -12.22
C ALA A 27 2.86 -19.44 -12.16
N ALA A 28 2.99 -20.76 -12.35
CA ALA A 28 4.28 -21.44 -12.39
C ALA A 28 5.19 -20.88 -13.50
N THR A 29 4.65 -20.66 -14.70
CA THR A 29 5.39 -20.09 -15.83
C THR A 29 5.89 -18.68 -15.51
N VAL A 30 5.01 -17.83 -14.97
CA VAL A 30 5.37 -16.46 -14.54
C VAL A 30 6.46 -16.51 -13.48
N LEU A 31 6.39 -17.45 -12.54
CA LEU A 31 7.38 -17.59 -11.47
C LEU A 31 8.74 -18.10 -11.96
N VAL A 32 8.76 -19.04 -12.90
CA VAL A 32 10.00 -19.51 -13.56
C VAL A 32 10.64 -18.35 -14.33
N MET A 33 9.86 -17.62 -15.11
CA MET A 33 10.33 -16.43 -15.83
C MET A 33 10.87 -15.36 -14.86
N ALA A 34 10.16 -15.14 -13.75
CA ALA A 34 10.58 -14.21 -12.71
C ALA A 34 11.88 -14.66 -12.03
N ALA A 35 12.04 -15.95 -11.73
CA ALA A 35 13.28 -16.49 -11.18
C ALA A 35 14.46 -16.33 -12.17
N GLY A 36 14.21 -16.53 -13.46
CA GLY A 36 15.17 -16.21 -14.52
C GLY A 36 15.58 -14.74 -14.51
N LEU A 37 14.62 -13.82 -14.43
CA LEU A 37 14.87 -12.37 -14.30
C LEU A 37 15.61 -12.00 -13.02
N ALA A 38 15.37 -12.68 -11.90
CA ALA A 38 16.14 -12.46 -10.68
C ALA A 38 17.60 -12.92 -10.86
N LEU A 39 17.82 -14.07 -11.51
CA LEU A 39 19.16 -14.62 -11.79
C LEU A 39 19.98 -13.71 -12.72
N THR A 40 19.35 -13.03 -13.69
CA THR A 40 20.07 -12.07 -14.55
C THR A 40 20.61 -10.87 -13.76
N THR A 41 20.04 -10.55 -12.58
CA THR A 41 20.57 -9.46 -11.75
C THR A 41 21.87 -9.79 -11.01
N VAL A 42 22.25 -11.07 -10.93
CA VAL A 42 23.44 -11.54 -10.19
C VAL A 42 24.47 -12.22 -11.08
N ARG A 43 24.07 -12.79 -12.22
CA ARG A 43 24.97 -13.51 -13.14
C ARG A 43 25.53 -12.60 -14.24
N GLU A 44 26.72 -12.94 -14.71
CA GLU A 44 27.44 -12.17 -15.74
C GLU A 44 26.69 -12.09 -17.08
N TRP A 45 26.06 -13.17 -17.52
CA TRP A 45 25.26 -13.18 -18.76
C TRP A 45 24.09 -12.18 -18.72
N GLY A 46 23.58 -11.87 -17.53
CA GLY A 46 22.55 -10.85 -17.35
C GLY A 46 23.02 -9.43 -17.68
N ARG A 47 24.34 -9.17 -17.68
CA ARG A 47 24.91 -7.89 -18.14
C ARG A 47 24.73 -7.67 -19.66
N ARG A 48 24.45 -8.72 -20.43
CA ARG A 48 24.17 -8.62 -21.88
C ARG A 48 22.78 -8.08 -22.17
N LEU A 49 21.85 -8.13 -21.21
CA LEU A 49 20.49 -7.63 -21.39
C LEU A 49 20.43 -6.13 -21.09
N PRO A 50 19.63 -5.35 -21.84
CA PRO A 50 19.41 -3.94 -21.54
C PRO A 50 18.84 -3.77 -20.11
N PRO A 51 19.39 -2.87 -19.28
CA PRO A 51 18.91 -2.66 -17.90
C PRO A 51 17.43 -2.32 -17.79
N SER A 52 16.88 -1.68 -18.83
CA SER A 52 15.45 -1.35 -18.95
C SER A 52 14.57 -2.60 -19.04
N VAL A 53 14.97 -3.62 -19.81
CA VAL A 53 14.22 -4.88 -19.98
C VAL A 53 14.18 -5.65 -18.67
N VAL A 54 15.33 -5.82 -18.01
CA VAL A 54 15.40 -6.49 -16.70
C VAL A 54 14.58 -5.74 -15.66
N SER A 55 14.70 -4.40 -15.63
CA SER A 55 13.91 -3.56 -14.73
C SER A 55 12.41 -3.71 -15.01
N ALA A 56 11.98 -3.65 -16.27
CA ALA A 56 10.57 -3.80 -16.64
C ALA A 56 10.03 -5.17 -16.20
N GLY A 57 10.76 -6.25 -16.50
CA GLY A 57 10.39 -7.61 -16.07
C GLY A 57 10.22 -7.72 -14.55
N LEU A 58 11.17 -7.21 -13.77
CA LEU A 58 11.08 -7.24 -12.30
C LEU A 58 9.88 -6.44 -11.78
N TRP A 59 9.63 -5.23 -12.31
CA TRP A 59 8.48 -4.42 -11.90
C TRP A 59 7.15 -5.04 -12.31
N THR A 60 7.09 -5.71 -13.47
CA THR A 60 5.91 -6.48 -13.89
C THR A 60 5.63 -7.62 -12.92
N THR A 61 6.65 -8.39 -12.52
CA THR A 61 6.48 -9.44 -11.50
C THR A 61 5.99 -8.86 -10.17
N VAL A 62 6.56 -7.74 -9.71
CA VAL A 62 6.11 -7.06 -8.50
C VAL A 62 4.63 -6.67 -8.61
N ALA A 63 4.22 -6.07 -9.72
CA ALA A 63 2.84 -5.64 -9.93
C ALA A 63 1.86 -6.82 -9.92
N LEU A 64 2.18 -7.91 -10.62
CA LEU A 64 1.36 -9.12 -10.66
C LEU A 64 1.25 -9.79 -9.29
N ALA A 65 2.38 -9.92 -8.57
CA ALA A 65 2.40 -10.50 -7.23
C ALA A 65 1.63 -9.63 -6.23
N LEU A 66 1.76 -8.30 -6.30
CA LEU A 66 0.96 -7.39 -5.47
C LEU A 66 -0.53 -7.54 -5.75
N ALA A 67 -0.93 -7.61 -7.03
CA ALA A 67 -2.33 -7.84 -7.40
C ALA A 67 -2.87 -9.16 -6.82
N GLY A 68 -2.10 -10.25 -6.89
CA GLY A 68 -2.47 -11.54 -6.28
C GLY A 68 -2.55 -11.52 -4.75
N SER A 69 -1.84 -10.60 -4.10
CA SER A 69 -1.80 -10.44 -2.64
C SER A 69 -2.81 -9.45 -2.08
N VAL A 70 -3.62 -8.79 -2.92
CA VAL A 70 -4.38 -7.59 -2.53
C VAL A 70 -5.28 -7.78 -1.30
N PHE A 71 -5.84 -8.97 -1.12
CA PHE A 71 -6.72 -9.35 -0.02
C PHE A 71 -5.98 -9.88 1.23
N VAL A 72 -4.66 -10.06 1.19
CA VAL A 72 -3.90 -10.66 2.31
C VAL A 72 -4.08 -9.88 3.61
N LEU A 73 -4.17 -8.54 3.52
CA LEU A 73 -4.38 -7.70 4.69
C LEU A 73 -5.76 -7.90 5.30
N LEU A 74 -6.80 -8.06 4.47
CA LEU A 74 -8.16 -8.30 4.96
C LEU A 74 -8.24 -9.67 5.65
N ASN A 75 -7.62 -10.70 5.07
CA ASN A 75 -7.54 -12.02 5.69
C ASN A 75 -6.74 -12.00 7.00
N LEU A 76 -5.70 -11.17 7.11
CA LEU A 76 -4.96 -11.00 8.37
C LEU A 76 -5.81 -10.31 9.43
N ILE A 77 -6.62 -9.32 9.06
CA ILE A 77 -7.56 -8.67 9.98
C ILE A 77 -8.63 -9.67 10.42
N GLU A 78 -9.22 -10.42 9.48
CA GLU A 78 -10.19 -11.47 9.80
C GLU A 78 -9.58 -12.51 10.74
N LEU A 79 -8.37 -12.99 10.45
CA LEU A 79 -7.66 -13.94 11.31
C LEU A 79 -7.46 -13.41 12.73
N VAL A 80 -7.12 -12.12 12.88
CA VAL A 80 -6.90 -11.50 14.19
C VAL A 80 -8.21 -11.27 14.95
N VAL A 81 -9.28 -10.92 14.25
CA VAL A 81 -10.58 -10.57 14.87
C VAL A 81 -11.41 -11.82 15.16
N ASP A 82 -11.47 -12.75 14.20
CA ASP A 82 -12.36 -13.92 14.24
C ASP A 82 -11.61 -15.23 14.54
N GLY A 83 -10.27 -15.23 14.53
CA GLY A 83 -9.46 -16.44 14.70
C GLY A 83 -9.47 -17.40 13.50
N THR A 84 -10.06 -16.99 12.38
CA THR A 84 -10.16 -17.80 11.15
C THR A 84 -10.05 -16.92 9.91
N VAL A 85 -9.87 -17.54 8.74
CA VAL A 85 -9.95 -16.88 7.44
C VAL A 85 -11.03 -17.56 6.62
N ARG A 86 -11.91 -16.79 5.98
CA ARG A 86 -12.99 -17.32 5.15
C ARG A 86 -12.90 -16.84 3.71
N ASP A 87 -13.51 -17.59 2.81
CA ASP A 87 -13.75 -17.14 1.43
C ASP A 87 -14.97 -16.20 1.36
N ARG A 88 -15.35 -15.83 0.13
CA ARG A 88 -16.51 -14.97 -0.12
C ARG A 88 -17.84 -15.60 0.34
N GLU A 89 -17.92 -16.92 0.40
CA GLU A 89 -19.11 -17.67 0.78
C GLU A 89 -19.17 -17.95 2.29
N GLY A 90 -18.10 -17.62 3.03
CA GLY A 90 -18.00 -17.81 4.47
C GLY A 90 -17.38 -19.16 4.88
N HIS A 91 -16.89 -19.96 3.93
CA HIS A 91 -16.21 -21.21 4.24
C HIS A 91 -14.74 -20.96 4.62
N PRO A 92 -14.13 -21.75 5.51
CA PRO A 92 -12.71 -21.60 5.85
C PRO A 92 -11.79 -21.70 4.62
N ASP A 93 -10.93 -20.69 4.39
CA ASP A 93 -10.06 -20.55 3.20
C ASP A 93 -8.57 -20.39 3.56
N TRP A 94 -8.03 -21.39 4.24
CA TRP A 94 -6.60 -21.41 4.60
C TRP A 94 -5.68 -21.52 3.38
N ASP A 95 -6.13 -22.23 2.33
CA ASP A 95 -5.37 -22.41 1.09
C ASP A 95 -5.23 -21.07 0.34
N GLY A 96 -6.34 -20.37 0.12
CA GLY A 96 -6.34 -19.05 -0.51
C GLY A 96 -5.60 -18.01 0.31
N PHE A 97 -5.68 -18.08 1.65
CA PHE A 97 -4.85 -17.27 2.53
C PHE A 97 -3.35 -17.53 2.33
N GLY A 98 -2.92 -18.78 2.40
CA GLY A 98 -1.51 -19.16 2.20
C GLY A 98 -0.98 -18.73 0.84
N GLN A 99 -1.81 -18.83 -0.20
CA GLN A 99 -1.47 -18.40 -1.54
C GLN A 99 -1.30 -16.87 -1.65
N ARG A 100 -2.23 -16.08 -1.09
CA ARG A 100 -2.15 -14.60 -1.03
C ARG A 100 -0.90 -14.16 -0.25
N LEU A 101 -0.58 -14.86 0.85
CA LEU A 101 0.63 -14.62 1.63
C LEU A 101 1.91 -14.95 0.84
N GLY A 102 1.89 -16.05 0.09
CA GLY A 102 2.97 -16.42 -0.84
C GLY A 102 3.22 -15.33 -1.89
N PHE A 103 2.15 -14.79 -2.50
CA PHE A 103 2.26 -13.66 -3.42
C PHE A 103 2.82 -12.40 -2.75
N ALA A 104 2.41 -12.09 -1.51
CA ALA A 104 2.95 -10.97 -0.76
C ALA A 104 4.47 -11.13 -0.52
N ALA A 105 4.91 -12.33 -0.17
CA ALA A 105 6.34 -12.65 -0.01
C ALA A 105 7.11 -12.49 -1.33
N VAL A 106 6.59 -13.05 -2.43
CA VAL A 106 7.18 -12.89 -3.78
C VAL A 106 7.28 -11.41 -4.15
N ALA A 107 6.21 -10.62 -3.94
CA ALA A 107 6.20 -9.18 -4.20
C ALA A 107 7.30 -8.45 -3.42
N ALA A 108 7.42 -8.71 -2.11
CA ALA A 108 8.42 -8.07 -1.25
C ALA A 108 9.86 -8.36 -1.73
N LEU A 109 10.11 -9.60 -2.13
CA LEU A 109 11.43 -10.05 -2.52
C LEU A 109 11.84 -9.57 -3.92
N PHE A 110 10.90 -9.57 -4.87
CA PHE A 110 11.12 -8.97 -6.19
C PHE A 110 11.25 -7.45 -6.11
N LEU A 111 10.53 -6.78 -5.20
CA LEU A 111 10.69 -5.36 -4.96
C LEU A 111 12.11 -5.05 -4.44
N ALA A 112 12.61 -5.81 -3.47
CA ALA A 112 13.98 -5.67 -2.98
C ALA A 112 15.01 -5.88 -4.10
N THR A 113 14.79 -6.90 -4.95
CA THR A 113 15.64 -7.20 -6.10
C THR A 113 15.61 -6.07 -7.14
N ALA A 114 14.43 -5.56 -7.50
CA ALA A 114 14.25 -4.45 -8.44
C ALA A 114 14.91 -3.16 -7.93
N LEU A 115 14.77 -2.86 -6.65
CA LEU A 115 15.41 -1.70 -6.02
C LEU A 115 16.92 -1.84 -6.01
N SER A 116 17.46 -3.01 -5.63
CA SER A 116 18.90 -3.30 -5.66
C SER A 116 19.47 -3.20 -7.08
N TRP A 117 18.81 -3.81 -8.06
CA TRP A 117 19.19 -3.71 -9.48
C TRP A 117 19.20 -2.26 -9.96
N ARG A 118 18.15 -1.50 -9.66
CA ARG A 118 18.07 -0.07 -10.01
C ARG A 118 19.16 0.75 -9.34
N HIS A 119 19.49 0.47 -8.08
CA HIS A 119 20.55 1.17 -7.37
C HIS A 119 21.92 0.94 -8.00
N ARG A 120 22.22 -0.31 -8.38
CA ARG A 120 23.47 -0.71 -9.05
C ARG A 120 23.57 -0.13 -10.46
N THR A 121 22.53 -0.26 -11.27
CA THR A 121 22.55 0.17 -12.69
C THR A 121 22.54 1.69 -12.87
N ARG A 122 22.01 2.45 -11.91
CA ARG A 122 21.99 3.92 -11.96
C ARG A 122 23.14 4.58 -11.20
N ASN A 123 24.10 3.80 -10.69
CA ASN A 123 25.22 4.30 -9.87
C ASN A 123 24.73 5.29 -8.81
N THR A 124 23.79 4.87 -7.97
CA THR A 124 23.22 5.76 -6.93
C THR A 124 23.84 5.50 -5.56
N CYS A 125 24.04 6.56 -4.78
CA CYS A 125 24.55 6.48 -3.41
C CYS A 125 23.55 5.69 -2.53
N PRO A 126 23.99 4.67 -1.77
CA PRO A 126 23.10 3.87 -0.92
C PRO A 126 22.53 4.66 0.26
N ARG A 127 23.19 5.75 0.68
CA ARG A 127 22.74 6.60 1.79
C ARG A 127 21.62 7.55 1.37
N CYS A 128 21.81 8.34 0.31
CA CYS A 128 20.87 9.39 -0.10
C CYS A 128 20.00 9.01 -1.32
N GLY A 129 20.34 7.94 -2.05
CA GLY A 129 19.64 7.49 -3.25
C GLY A 129 19.76 8.42 -4.47
N ARG A 130 20.69 9.40 -4.44
CA ARG A 130 21.04 10.27 -5.57
C ARG A 130 22.19 9.68 -6.38
N ALA A 131 22.57 10.31 -7.49
CA ALA A 131 23.76 9.92 -8.26
C ALA A 131 24.99 9.79 -7.33
N ALA A 132 25.87 8.84 -7.63
CA ALA A 132 27.06 8.57 -6.84
C ALA A 132 27.89 9.86 -6.68
N HIS A 133 28.50 9.97 -5.50
CA HIS A 133 29.40 11.06 -5.17
C HIS A 133 30.81 10.47 -5.03
N PRO A 134 31.87 11.26 -5.29
CA PRO A 134 33.24 10.80 -5.08
C PRO A 134 33.45 10.26 -3.65
N PRO A 135 34.26 9.21 -3.44
CA PRO A 135 34.64 8.78 -2.11
C PRO A 135 35.20 9.94 -1.27
N GLY A 136 34.82 10.03 0.00
CA GLY A 136 35.26 11.12 0.89
C GLY A 136 34.55 12.48 0.70
N SER A 137 33.78 12.67 -0.37
CA SER A 137 33.14 13.97 -0.65
C SER A 137 31.90 14.29 0.21
N VAL A 138 31.46 13.37 1.08
CA VAL A 138 30.24 13.55 1.90
C VAL A 138 30.63 14.01 3.30
N ALA A 139 30.38 15.29 3.60
CA ALA A 139 30.62 15.89 4.92
C ALA A 139 29.63 15.39 5.97
N ALA A 140 28.34 15.35 5.60
CA ALA A 140 27.25 15.04 6.51
C ALA A 140 26.03 14.48 5.76
N VAL A 141 25.07 13.91 6.50
CA VAL A 141 23.76 13.50 5.96
C VAL A 141 22.68 14.37 6.59
N ALA A 142 22.17 15.33 5.82
CA ALA A 142 21.03 16.15 6.22
C ALA A 142 19.72 15.38 6.00
N ARG A 143 18.77 15.51 6.93
CA ARG A 143 17.42 14.96 6.79
C ARG A 143 16.43 16.12 6.77
N PRO A 144 16.07 16.65 5.60
CA PRO A 144 15.13 17.76 5.52
C PRO A 144 13.73 17.30 5.95
N ALA A 145 12.93 18.20 6.52
CA ALA A 145 11.54 17.96 6.90
C ALA A 145 10.63 19.10 6.40
N PRO A 146 10.65 19.43 5.08
CA PRO A 146 9.88 20.54 4.57
C PRO A 146 8.38 20.21 4.66
N PRO A 147 7.48 21.20 4.83
CA PRO A 147 6.04 20.98 4.81
C PRO A 147 5.56 20.45 3.45
N ALA A 148 4.37 19.84 3.41
CA ALA A 148 3.83 19.29 2.16
C ALA A 148 3.34 20.44 1.28
N SER A 149 3.37 20.24 -0.04
CA SER A 149 2.78 21.23 -0.95
C SER A 149 1.26 21.33 -0.74
N ARG A 150 0.68 22.50 -1.08
CA ARG A 150 -0.77 22.73 -0.99
C ARG A 150 -1.58 21.66 -1.73
N ARG A 151 -1.07 21.15 -2.86
CA ARG A 151 -1.71 20.09 -3.64
C ARG A 151 -1.82 18.79 -2.85
N ILE A 152 -0.76 18.38 -2.16
CA ILE A 152 -0.75 17.16 -1.35
C ILE A 152 -1.70 17.29 -0.14
N HIS A 153 -1.76 18.47 0.48
CA HIS A 153 -2.76 18.74 1.51
C HIS A 153 -4.20 18.64 1.00
N ARG A 154 -4.48 19.15 -0.20
CA ARG A 154 -5.81 19.01 -0.82
C ARG A 154 -6.15 17.55 -1.09
N ILE A 155 -5.22 16.78 -1.65
CA ILE A 155 -5.40 15.33 -1.90
C ILE A 155 -5.70 14.59 -0.59
N ALA A 156 -4.91 14.84 0.47
CA ALA A 156 -5.16 14.22 1.77
C ALA A 156 -6.55 14.57 2.34
N ARG A 157 -6.98 15.83 2.25
CA ARG A 157 -8.33 16.23 2.69
C ARG A 157 -9.44 15.57 1.87
N LEU A 158 -9.29 15.50 0.55
CA LEU A 158 -10.25 14.82 -0.32
C LEU A 158 -10.32 13.33 0.00
N GLY A 159 -9.19 12.68 0.26
CA GLY A 159 -9.14 11.28 0.71
C GLY A 159 -9.84 11.05 2.03
N GLY A 160 -9.60 11.92 3.03
CA GLY A 160 -10.31 11.86 4.32
C GLY A 160 -11.82 12.10 4.19
N LEU A 161 -12.25 12.98 3.27
CA LEU A 161 -13.66 13.19 2.99
C LEU A 161 -14.31 12.02 2.24
N ALA A 162 -13.55 11.28 1.43
CA ALA A 162 -14.07 10.17 0.63
C ALA A 162 -14.67 9.04 1.48
N VAL A 163 -14.17 8.84 2.71
CA VAL A 163 -14.66 7.79 3.63
C VAL A 163 -15.90 8.21 4.43
N VAL A 164 -16.26 9.50 4.43
CA VAL A 164 -17.41 10.01 5.18
C VAL A 164 -18.71 9.29 4.80
N PRO A 165 -19.08 9.13 3.51
CA PRO A 165 -20.30 8.41 3.14
C PRO A 165 -20.35 6.97 3.68
N TYR A 166 -19.21 6.28 3.70
CA TYR A 166 -19.12 4.90 4.20
C TYR A 166 -19.37 4.83 5.70
N TYR A 167 -18.72 5.70 6.48
CA TYR A 167 -18.96 5.78 7.92
C TYR A 167 -20.38 6.24 8.25
N THR A 168 -20.94 7.17 7.47
CA THR A 168 -22.35 7.57 7.60
C THR A 168 -23.28 6.37 7.38
N CYS A 169 -23.08 5.56 6.35
CA CYS A 169 -23.90 4.36 6.12
C CYS A 169 -23.87 3.41 7.32
N HIS A 170 -22.68 3.16 7.89
CA HIS A 170 -22.56 2.34 9.10
C HIS A 170 -23.29 2.93 10.31
N LEU A 171 -23.19 4.24 10.54
CA LEU A 171 -23.93 4.89 11.62
C LEU A 171 -25.45 4.84 11.39
N LEU A 172 -25.91 4.97 10.15
CA LEU A 172 -27.34 4.84 9.81
C LEU A 172 -27.86 3.41 10.02
N ARG A 173 -27.04 2.39 9.72
CA ARG A 173 -27.32 0.97 10.00
C ARG A 173 -27.44 0.70 11.49
N PHE A 174 -26.52 1.26 12.29
CA PHE A 174 -26.54 1.16 13.75
C PHE A 174 -27.77 1.86 14.36
N ALA A 175 -28.17 3.00 13.79
CA ALA A 175 -29.33 3.76 14.25
C ALA A 175 -30.69 3.25 13.71
N ASP A 176 -30.70 2.18 12.91
CA ASP A 176 -31.90 1.64 12.24
C ASP A 176 -32.72 2.72 11.49
N THR A 177 -31.99 3.52 10.72
CA THR A 177 -32.56 4.64 9.96
C THR A 177 -32.63 4.33 8.46
N PRO A 178 -33.55 4.96 7.70
CA PRO A 178 -33.60 4.80 6.25
C PRO A 178 -32.25 5.14 5.59
N PRO A 179 -31.81 4.40 4.56
CA PRO A 179 -32.52 3.32 3.86
C PRO A 179 -32.35 1.92 4.48
N PHE A 180 -31.66 1.79 5.61
CA PHE A 180 -31.33 0.48 6.20
C PHE A 180 -32.39 -0.07 7.15
N ARG A 181 -33.38 0.75 7.55
CA ARG A 181 -34.37 0.41 8.57
C ARG A 181 -35.04 -0.94 8.33
N GLY A 182 -34.95 -1.85 9.30
CA GLY A 182 -35.62 -3.15 9.29
C GLY A 182 -35.23 -4.10 8.14
N GLY A 183 -34.19 -3.78 7.38
CA GLY A 183 -33.65 -4.64 6.33
C GLY A 183 -32.51 -5.54 6.83
N ASP A 184 -32.05 -6.45 5.98
CA ASP A 184 -31.02 -7.45 6.33
C ASP A 184 -29.67 -6.84 6.72
N LEU A 185 -29.41 -5.59 6.32
CA LEU A 185 -28.22 -4.84 6.70
C LEU A 185 -28.37 -4.02 7.98
N ALA A 186 -29.58 -3.90 8.55
CA ALA A 186 -29.81 -3.20 9.80
C ALA A 186 -29.03 -3.89 10.92
N ALA A 187 -28.43 -3.09 11.81
CA ALA A 187 -27.70 -3.61 12.96
C ALA A 187 -27.99 -2.76 14.21
N PRO A 188 -29.28 -2.63 14.60
CA PRO A 188 -29.68 -1.79 15.72
C PRO A 188 -28.98 -2.22 17.01
N GLY A 189 -28.30 -1.28 17.66
CA GLY A 189 -27.68 -1.52 18.96
C GLY A 189 -26.38 -2.34 18.93
N ASP A 190 -25.88 -2.73 17.75
CA ASP A 190 -24.58 -3.38 17.64
C ASP A 190 -23.44 -2.39 17.91
N LEU A 191 -22.97 -2.35 19.15
CA LEU A 191 -21.90 -1.47 19.61
C LEU A 191 -20.56 -1.72 18.90
N PHE A 192 -20.40 -2.85 18.21
CA PHE A 192 -19.23 -3.09 17.37
C PHE A 192 -19.11 -2.04 16.26
N ILE A 193 -20.23 -1.59 15.69
CA ILE A 193 -20.22 -0.60 14.60
C ILE A 193 -19.63 0.75 15.03
N PRO A 194 -20.15 1.46 16.04
CA PRO A 194 -19.56 2.72 16.47
C PRO A 194 -18.13 2.53 17.00
N ALA A 195 -17.82 1.41 17.66
CA ALA A 195 -16.45 1.09 18.08
C ALA A 195 -15.50 0.93 16.90
N PHE A 196 -15.92 0.24 15.84
CA PHE A 196 -15.18 0.08 14.59
C PHE A 196 -14.99 1.42 13.86
N VAL A 197 -16.05 2.23 13.76
CA VAL A 197 -15.98 3.56 13.14
C VAL A 197 -14.95 4.42 13.88
N LEU A 198 -15.03 4.53 15.21
CA LEU A 198 -14.10 5.33 16.00
C LEU A 198 -12.68 4.76 15.97
N GLY A 199 -12.56 3.43 16.11
CA GLY A 199 -11.30 2.70 16.13
C GLY A 199 -10.55 2.70 14.80
N THR A 200 -11.23 2.94 13.68
CA THR A 200 -10.60 3.00 12.34
C THR A 200 -10.51 4.41 11.79
N ALA A 201 -11.55 5.23 11.91
CA ALA A 201 -11.59 6.56 11.30
C ALA A 201 -10.55 7.51 11.89
N LEU A 202 -10.42 7.52 13.23
CA LEU A 202 -9.48 8.42 13.90
C LEU A 202 -8.03 8.05 13.60
N PRO A 203 -7.59 6.77 13.71
CA PRO A 203 -6.23 6.40 13.36
C PRO A 203 -5.93 6.56 11.87
N ALA A 204 -6.91 6.31 10.99
CA ALA A 204 -6.78 6.54 9.56
C ALA A 204 -6.52 8.03 9.27
N GLU A 205 -7.41 8.91 9.70
CA GLU A 205 -7.27 10.35 9.46
C GLU A 205 -6.00 10.90 10.14
N PHE A 206 -5.67 10.42 11.33
CA PHE A 206 -4.41 10.74 11.99
C PHE A 206 -3.22 10.33 11.11
N LEU A 207 -3.17 9.09 10.61
CA LEU A 207 -2.10 8.63 9.75
C LEU A 207 -1.98 9.50 8.49
N LEU A 208 -3.08 9.75 7.78
CA LEU A 208 -3.09 10.55 6.55
C LEU A 208 -2.66 12.01 6.80
N GLN A 209 -3.15 12.64 7.87
CA GLN A 209 -2.74 14.00 8.26
C GLN A 209 -1.28 14.05 8.71
N GLY A 210 -0.79 13.01 9.39
CA GLY A 210 0.61 12.91 9.81
C GLY A 210 1.56 12.87 8.62
N LEU A 211 1.18 12.24 7.52
CA LEU A 211 1.99 12.21 6.31
C LEU A 211 2.13 13.56 5.62
N VAL A 212 1.23 14.52 5.87
CA VAL A 212 1.25 15.83 5.21
C VAL A 212 1.71 16.95 6.13
N ARG A 213 1.40 16.87 7.44
CA ARG A 213 1.77 17.87 8.44
C ARG A 213 3.17 17.64 9.02
N GLU A 214 3.70 18.67 9.67
CA GLU A 214 5.05 18.63 10.27
C GLU A 214 5.16 17.67 11.46
N TRP A 215 4.07 17.47 12.19
CA TRP A 215 4.07 16.61 13.36
C TRP A 215 4.31 15.12 13.05
N GLY A 216 4.10 14.70 11.79
CA GLY A 216 4.48 13.36 11.36
C GLY A 216 5.98 13.19 11.12
N MET A 217 6.76 14.28 11.11
CA MET A 217 8.22 14.27 10.97
C MET A 217 8.94 14.63 12.27
N ILE A 218 8.31 15.47 13.10
CA ILE A 218 8.83 15.92 14.40
C ILE A 218 7.72 15.76 15.43
N PHE A 219 7.99 15.05 16.51
CA PHE A 219 7.01 14.84 17.57
C PHE A 219 6.54 16.19 18.15
N PRO A 220 5.22 16.41 18.25
CA PRO A 220 4.65 17.67 18.72
C PRO A 220 4.89 17.88 20.23
N ARG A 221 4.72 19.12 20.71
CA ARG A 221 5.01 19.45 22.13
C ARG A 221 4.14 18.71 23.15
N TRP A 222 2.96 18.23 22.74
CA TRP A 222 2.06 17.48 23.61
C TRP A 222 2.53 16.03 23.88
N THR A 223 3.39 15.45 23.05
CA THR A 223 4.04 14.16 23.35
C THR A 223 5.23 14.41 24.29
N ARG A 224 4.95 14.72 25.57
CA ARG A 224 5.94 15.20 26.56
C ARG A 224 7.30 14.49 26.53
N TRP A 225 7.32 13.16 26.36
CA TRP A 225 8.53 12.33 26.36
C TRP A 225 9.33 12.35 25.04
N LEU A 226 8.68 12.68 23.92
CA LEU A 226 9.26 12.62 22.59
C LEU A 226 9.29 14.00 21.90
N SER A 227 8.73 15.04 22.52
CA SER A 227 8.64 16.39 22.00
C SER A 227 9.95 16.86 21.36
N GLY A 228 9.86 17.37 20.13
CA GLY A 228 11.01 17.89 19.38
C GLY A 228 11.93 16.81 18.79
N ARG A 229 11.78 15.53 19.17
CA ARG A 229 12.50 14.43 18.52
C ARG A 229 11.91 14.15 17.15
N ARG A 230 12.75 13.65 16.25
CA ARG A 230 12.30 13.23 14.91
C ARG A 230 11.54 11.92 14.98
N VAL A 231 10.44 11.84 14.25
CA VAL A 231 9.69 10.59 14.07
C VAL A 231 10.53 9.66 13.17
N PRO A 232 10.79 8.42 13.59
CA PRO A 232 11.46 7.44 12.74
C PRO A 232 10.69 7.27 11.43
N ARG A 233 11.37 7.43 10.29
CA ARG A 233 10.72 7.44 8.97
C ARG A 233 9.88 6.19 8.69
N LEU A 234 10.29 5.03 9.21
CA LEU A 234 9.58 3.77 9.02
C LEU A 234 8.24 3.74 9.76
N LEU A 235 8.10 4.45 10.89
CA LEU A 235 6.91 4.41 11.73
C LEU A 235 5.62 4.78 10.96
N PRO A 236 5.53 5.93 10.24
CA PRO A 236 4.35 6.23 9.44
C PRO A 236 4.36 5.53 8.07
N ILE A 237 5.53 5.14 7.55
CA ILE A 237 5.64 4.56 6.20
C ILE A 237 5.20 3.10 6.16
N THR A 238 5.51 2.31 7.18
CA THR A 238 5.14 0.89 7.25
C THR A 238 3.63 0.66 7.15
N PRO A 239 2.77 1.28 7.98
CA PRO A 239 1.33 1.09 7.86
C PRO A 239 0.78 1.63 6.55
N VAL A 240 1.36 2.70 5.99
CA VAL A 240 0.93 3.24 4.69
C VAL A 240 1.15 2.25 3.56
N TRP A 241 2.32 1.62 3.48
CA TRP A 241 2.59 0.63 2.42
C TRP A 241 1.85 -0.68 2.63
N LEU A 242 1.41 -0.97 3.84
CA LEU A 242 0.52 -2.09 4.12
C LEU A 242 -0.93 -1.78 3.67
N ILE A 243 -1.48 -0.65 4.11
CA ILE A 243 -2.90 -0.32 4.01
C ILE A 243 -3.26 0.27 2.64
N ALA A 244 -2.46 1.20 2.13
CA ALA A 244 -2.83 1.98 0.93
C ALA A 244 -3.01 1.11 -0.32
N PRO A 245 -2.13 0.13 -0.63
CA PRO A 245 -2.32 -0.72 -1.81
C PRO A 245 -3.60 -1.57 -1.73
N THR A 246 -3.88 -2.15 -0.57
CA THR A 246 -5.11 -2.93 -0.34
C THR A 246 -6.35 -2.06 -0.54
N LEU A 247 -6.44 -0.92 0.14
CA LEU A 247 -7.61 -0.03 0.02
C LEU A 247 -7.77 0.54 -1.39
N ALA A 248 -6.69 1.02 -2.01
CA ALA A 248 -6.74 1.59 -3.35
C ALA A 248 -7.21 0.54 -4.36
N SER A 249 -6.65 -0.68 -4.30
CA SER A 249 -6.97 -1.74 -5.24
C SER A 249 -8.37 -2.30 -5.00
N TYR A 250 -8.75 -2.54 -3.74
CA TYR A 250 -10.08 -2.99 -3.36
C TYR A 250 -11.16 -2.00 -3.79
N GLY A 251 -10.99 -0.73 -3.41
CA GLY A 251 -11.95 0.32 -3.78
C GLY A 251 -12.02 0.54 -5.29
N THR A 252 -10.87 0.54 -5.99
CA THR A 252 -10.86 0.70 -7.46
C THR A 252 -11.55 -0.48 -8.16
N GLY A 253 -11.26 -1.70 -7.73
CA GLY A 253 -11.92 -2.91 -8.23
C GLY A 253 -13.43 -2.87 -7.98
N ALA A 254 -13.85 -2.46 -6.78
CA ALA A 254 -15.26 -2.27 -6.45
C ALA A 254 -15.92 -1.19 -7.31
N CYS A 255 -15.26 -0.06 -7.56
CA CYS A 255 -15.75 0.98 -8.48
C CYS A 255 -15.95 0.44 -9.90
N ILE A 256 -14.99 -0.35 -10.41
CA ILE A 256 -15.10 -0.97 -11.74
C ILE A 256 -16.26 -1.97 -11.76
N TYR A 257 -16.37 -2.82 -10.75
CA TYR A 257 -17.44 -3.81 -10.63
C TYR A 257 -18.83 -3.14 -10.61
N LEU A 258 -19.00 -2.10 -9.79
CA LEU A 258 -20.24 -1.32 -9.73
C LEU A 258 -20.53 -0.61 -11.06
N LEU A 259 -19.52 -0.05 -11.72
CA LEU A 259 -19.71 0.57 -13.04
C LEU A 259 -20.22 -0.46 -14.05
N LEU A 260 -19.62 -1.66 -14.07
CA LEU A 260 -20.06 -2.74 -14.96
C LEU A 260 -21.52 -3.14 -14.68
N GLN A 261 -21.92 -3.21 -13.42
CA GLN A 261 -23.32 -3.45 -13.02
C GLN A 261 -24.26 -2.31 -13.49
N PHE A 262 -23.91 -1.05 -13.24
CA PHE A 262 -24.74 0.09 -13.67
C PHE A 262 -24.86 0.22 -15.20
N THR A 263 -23.86 -0.26 -15.94
CA THR A 263 -23.90 -0.30 -17.41
C THR A 263 -24.60 -1.54 -17.98
N GLY A 264 -25.06 -2.46 -17.12
CA GLY A 264 -25.72 -3.71 -17.53
C GLY A 264 -24.77 -4.76 -18.12
N VAL A 265 -23.46 -4.61 -17.94
CA VAL A 265 -22.47 -5.63 -18.36
C VAL A 265 -22.46 -6.80 -17.37
N LEU A 266 -22.70 -6.52 -16.09
CA LEU A 266 -22.90 -7.51 -15.04
C LEU A 266 -24.30 -7.36 -14.46
N ASP A 267 -24.86 -8.46 -13.98
CA ASP A 267 -26.16 -8.44 -13.34
C ASP A 267 -26.13 -7.62 -12.04
N MET A 268 -27.22 -6.87 -11.84
CA MET A 268 -27.44 -6.09 -10.64
C MET A 268 -28.23 -6.92 -9.65
N ASP A 269 -27.54 -7.50 -8.67
CA ASP A 269 -28.15 -8.23 -7.56
C ASP A 269 -27.99 -7.41 -6.28
N GLY A 270 -29.11 -7.09 -5.63
CA GLY A 270 -29.12 -6.49 -4.30
C GLY A 270 -30.13 -5.38 -4.10
N SER A 271 -30.36 -5.03 -2.83
CA SER A 271 -31.25 -3.94 -2.44
C SER A 271 -30.61 -2.56 -2.67
N PRO A 272 -31.40 -1.48 -2.81
CA PRO A 272 -30.85 -0.12 -2.89
C PRO A 272 -29.92 0.25 -1.72
N ALA A 273 -30.16 -0.31 -0.53
CA ALA A 273 -29.33 -0.11 0.64
C ALA A 273 -27.95 -0.79 0.50
N GLU A 274 -27.91 -2.00 -0.06
CA GLU A 274 -26.65 -2.70 -0.39
C GLU A 274 -25.84 -1.92 -1.42
N TYR A 275 -26.50 -1.39 -2.46
CA TYR A 275 -25.85 -0.55 -3.45
C TYR A 275 -25.30 0.75 -2.87
N LEU A 276 -26.04 1.40 -1.97
CA LEU A 276 -25.56 2.61 -1.29
C LEU A 276 -24.32 2.30 -0.45
N LEU A 277 -24.36 1.21 0.33
CA LEU A 277 -23.22 0.78 1.13
C LEU A 277 -22.02 0.41 0.23
N GLY A 278 -22.24 -0.36 -0.83
CA GLY A 278 -21.23 -0.77 -1.80
C GLY A 278 -20.58 0.42 -2.51
N CYS A 279 -21.37 1.36 -3.03
CA CYS A 279 -20.87 2.61 -3.64
C CYS A 279 -20.05 3.43 -2.64
N SER A 280 -20.56 3.60 -1.42
CA SER A 280 -19.87 4.36 -0.38
C SER A 280 -18.53 3.74 0.02
N ALA A 281 -18.49 2.40 0.12
CA ALA A 281 -17.27 1.63 0.40
C ALA A 281 -16.27 1.75 -0.76
N ALA A 282 -16.72 1.57 -2.00
CA ALA A 282 -15.87 1.65 -3.19
C ALA A 282 -15.19 3.02 -3.30
N ILE A 283 -15.96 4.10 -3.21
CA ILE A 283 -15.46 5.48 -3.26
C ILE A 283 -14.56 5.78 -2.06
N GLY A 284 -14.99 5.37 -0.86
CA GLY A 284 -14.23 5.59 0.37
C GLY A 284 -12.86 4.94 0.33
N PHE A 285 -12.80 3.64 0.04
CA PHE A 285 -11.53 2.91 0.00
C PHE A 285 -10.65 3.31 -1.18
N ALA A 286 -11.22 3.57 -2.36
CA ALA A 286 -10.43 4.04 -3.50
C ALA A 286 -9.85 5.44 -3.22
N GLY A 287 -10.72 6.39 -2.83
CA GLY A 287 -10.33 7.78 -2.59
C GLY A 287 -9.33 7.92 -1.45
N TYR A 288 -9.57 7.23 -0.34
CA TYR A 288 -8.65 7.23 0.79
C TYR A 288 -7.36 6.46 0.48
N GLY A 289 -7.45 5.26 -0.10
CA GLY A 289 -6.29 4.43 -0.45
C GLY A 289 -5.32 5.15 -1.40
N TRP A 290 -5.83 5.76 -2.48
CA TRP A 290 -5.01 6.54 -3.41
C TRP A 290 -4.43 7.79 -2.76
N SER A 291 -5.20 8.50 -1.94
CA SER A 291 -4.73 9.68 -1.22
C SER A 291 -3.61 9.32 -0.24
N LEU A 292 -3.75 8.19 0.47
CA LEU A 292 -2.75 7.65 1.38
C LEU A 292 -1.47 7.24 0.64
N ALA A 293 -1.58 6.58 -0.50
CA ALA A 293 -0.44 6.22 -1.34
C ALA A 293 0.31 7.47 -1.85
N ILE A 294 -0.41 8.47 -2.36
CA ILE A 294 0.17 9.72 -2.87
C ILE A 294 0.85 10.50 -1.73
N ALA A 295 0.18 10.64 -0.59
CA ALA A 295 0.73 11.27 0.60
C ALA A 295 1.96 10.52 1.12
N GLY A 296 1.93 9.18 1.13
CA GLY A 296 3.05 8.31 1.49
C GLY A 296 4.27 8.50 0.59
N VAL A 297 4.08 8.53 -0.73
CA VAL A 297 5.15 8.81 -1.70
C VAL A 297 5.72 10.21 -1.49
N SER A 298 4.86 11.21 -1.27
CA SER A 298 5.28 12.58 -0.97
C SER A 298 6.10 12.64 0.33
N TYR A 299 5.60 12.05 1.41
CA TYR A 299 6.28 11.96 2.70
C TYR A 299 7.64 11.27 2.56
N GLN A 300 7.71 10.15 1.85
CA GLN A 300 8.95 9.42 1.58
C GLN A 300 9.96 10.28 0.82
N ARG A 301 9.52 11.07 -0.16
CA ARG A 301 10.41 11.97 -0.93
C ARG A 301 10.92 13.12 -0.07
N ARG A 302 10.07 13.71 0.77
CA ARG A 302 10.44 14.83 1.66
C ARG A 302 11.40 14.40 2.77
N THR A 303 11.22 13.20 3.31
CA THR A 303 12.03 12.66 4.43
C THR A 303 13.27 11.87 3.98
N ARG A 304 13.58 11.84 2.67
CA ARG A 304 14.79 11.17 2.18
C ARG A 304 16.04 11.90 2.68
N PRO A 305 17.02 11.17 3.23
CA PRO A 305 18.32 11.74 3.58
C PRO A 305 19.01 12.34 2.34
N ARG A 306 19.71 13.44 2.54
CA ARG A 306 20.52 14.15 1.55
C ARG A 306 21.97 14.18 2.03
N CYS A 307 22.90 13.71 1.20
CA CYS A 307 24.32 13.91 1.46
C CYS A 307 24.67 15.38 1.21
N VAL A 308 25.35 16.01 2.17
CA VAL A 308 25.93 17.34 2.05
C VAL A 308 27.39 17.15 1.66
N GLN A 309 27.80 17.74 0.54
CA GLN A 309 29.17 17.59 0.03
C GLN A 309 30.12 18.60 0.69
N THR A 310 31.34 18.16 1.02
CA THR A 310 32.43 19.05 1.46
C THR A 310 32.81 19.98 0.29
N GLY A 311 32.63 21.29 0.46
CA GLY A 311 33.08 22.29 -0.52
C GLY A 311 32.02 22.87 -1.47
N ASN A 312 30.71 22.74 -1.18
CA ASN A 312 29.71 23.50 -1.92
C ASN A 312 29.65 24.95 -1.39
N PRO A 313 30.11 25.98 -2.14
CA PRO A 313 30.26 27.36 -1.64
C PRO A 313 28.92 28.03 -1.29
N HIS A 314 27.80 27.49 -1.77
CA HIS A 314 26.49 28.15 -1.68
C HIS A 314 25.83 28.18 -0.30
N ILE A 315 26.41 27.54 0.74
CA ILE A 315 25.89 27.65 2.12
C ILE A 315 26.60 28.76 2.91
N GLY A 316 27.74 29.27 2.42
CA GLY A 316 28.44 30.40 3.04
C GLY A 316 27.73 31.75 2.88
N ASP A 317 27.00 31.95 1.78
CA ASP A 317 26.44 33.27 1.44
C ASP A 317 25.08 33.58 2.06
N GLU A 318 24.31 32.59 2.52
CA GLU A 318 22.98 32.84 3.10
C GLU A 318 23.06 33.32 4.55
N HIS A 319 24.14 32.98 5.27
CA HIS A 319 24.42 33.54 6.60
C HIS A 319 25.01 34.95 6.55
N ALA A 320 25.64 35.36 5.44
CA ALA A 320 26.20 36.70 5.27
C ALA A 320 25.18 37.75 4.80
N ARG A 321 23.96 37.35 4.40
CA ARG A 321 22.88 38.28 3.99
C ARG A 321 21.83 38.53 5.08
N LEU A 322 21.98 37.89 6.24
CA LEU A 322 21.09 38.04 7.40
C LEU A 322 21.80 38.64 8.63
N SER A 323 23.04 39.10 8.46
CA SER A 323 23.78 39.97 9.37
C SER A 323 23.91 41.36 8.77
#